data_AF-A0A1W9P323-F1
#
_entry.id   AF-A0A1W9P323-F1
#
_cell.length_a   1.000
_cell.length_b   1.000
_cell.length_c   1.000
_cell.angle_alpha   90.00
_cell.angle_beta   90.00
_cell.angle_gamma   90.00
#
_symmetry.space_group_name_H-M   'P 1'
#
loop_
_entity.id
_entity.type
_entity.pdbx_description
1 polymer ?
#
loop_
_entity_poly.entity_id
_entity_poly.type
_entity_poly.pdbx_seq_one_letter_code
_entity_poly.pdbx_strand_id
1 'polypeptide(L)'
;DIMYFDKWGGVFYYPLFQLYQRNIVFIFWGFIISILPFFAILLFRKNHFVIFFTLVSLIGLFLSKGTHSSLGNIYLWMMKHIPGFWIYRAPWQKFAILATLGYSVLIGMGIGNIFQILKHKFSRNSNFTGLIPNLFLVGFFILYFGYHYPFILGKMFPGSMDKEWGYHQKFRLGYHIKFPKYLFESADWINGKRNLFNIVLLPDDKTNVYKWGYGGSGDISLLLFNRGLLFRQYGEGMAPPSPVDGVYFQFINSLYNKSPSASVYLKLLNIRYILQRNDFRYNFYGDYDSPQFIKDRLNYQVNINLDKVFGYWDFYKVSDDYFLPHIYSSTSNAVVHDNLNTMLKTMEANSYDKLPLFIEKTHLKLDLNNLNLAQTPPTITFRKINPTRYEVKIENATAPFFLVFSESYHPKWKAYIKTENRNWEMGNGRQKIENEKWEIIAEYPKVHVKEARHDWYKFTPQDIKYLFEKPLPEKSHSLVNGYANAWYIDPKEIGQQNFTITLYFWPQSLFYLGLFISGATLLGCIGYLGYAWRKRSFKKK
;
A
#
# COMPACT_ATOMS: atom_id res chain seq x y z
N ASP A 1 19.05 -10.95 9.03
CA ASP A 1 19.76 -10.20 7.99
C ASP A 1 20.25 -11.15 6.91
N ILE A 2 19.71 -11.01 5.70
CA ILE A 2 20.15 -11.74 4.52
C ILE A 2 21.54 -11.17 4.18
N MET A 3 22.59 -11.99 4.25
CA MET A 3 23.91 -11.57 3.78
C MET A 3 23.80 -11.23 2.28
N TYR A 4 24.44 -10.16 1.83
CA TYR A 4 24.34 -9.77 0.41
C TYR A 4 24.77 -10.90 -0.54
N PHE A 5 25.72 -11.74 -0.10
CA PHE A 5 26.18 -12.95 -0.79
C PHE A 5 25.59 -14.24 -0.20
N ASP A 6 24.31 -14.22 0.16
CA ASP A 6 23.65 -15.36 0.79
C ASP A 6 23.29 -16.47 -0.21
N LYS A 7 22.99 -17.64 0.34
CA LYS A 7 22.66 -18.87 -0.37
C LYS A 7 21.45 -19.54 0.27
N TRP A 8 20.62 -20.16 -0.53
CA TRP A 8 19.50 -20.97 -0.05
C TRP A 8 19.64 -22.39 -0.58
N GLY A 9 19.49 -23.40 0.29
CA GLY A 9 19.71 -24.80 -0.09
C GLY A 9 21.10 -25.10 -0.64
N GLY A 10 22.12 -24.31 -0.28
CA GLY A 10 23.49 -24.43 -0.80
C GLY A 10 23.76 -23.70 -2.13
N VAL A 11 22.73 -23.12 -2.76
CA VAL A 11 22.83 -22.38 -4.03
C VAL A 11 22.78 -20.87 -3.78
N PHE A 12 23.72 -20.12 -4.36
CA PHE A 12 23.72 -18.65 -4.25
C PHE A 12 22.48 -18.04 -4.88
N TYR A 13 21.94 -16.98 -4.28
CA TYR A 13 20.86 -16.22 -4.89
C TYR A 13 21.23 -15.67 -6.28
N TYR A 14 22.51 -15.37 -6.49
CA TYR A 14 23.06 -15.05 -7.81
C TYR A 14 24.35 -15.84 -8.04
N PRO A 15 24.48 -16.61 -9.13
CA PRO A 15 25.70 -17.33 -9.50
C PRO A 15 26.96 -16.44 -9.54
N LEU A 16 26.84 -15.18 -9.93
CA LEU A 16 27.94 -14.21 -9.91
C LEU A 16 28.54 -13.99 -8.51
N PHE A 17 27.78 -14.24 -7.44
CA PHE A 17 28.28 -14.16 -6.07
C PHE A 17 29.37 -15.20 -5.77
N GLN A 18 29.40 -16.31 -6.51
CA GLN A 18 30.50 -17.27 -6.42
C GLN A 18 31.84 -16.62 -6.74
N LEU A 19 31.88 -15.68 -7.69
CA LEU A 19 33.09 -14.96 -8.05
C LEU A 19 33.62 -14.15 -6.87
N TYR A 20 32.75 -13.41 -6.18
CA TYR A 20 33.11 -12.56 -5.05
C TYR A 20 33.46 -13.36 -3.77
N GLN A 21 33.01 -14.61 -3.65
CA GLN A 21 33.30 -15.45 -2.48
C GLN A 21 34.41 -16.47 -2.68
N ARG A 22 34.72 -16.87 -3.92
CA ARG A 22 35.68 -17.95 -4.20
C ARG A 22 36.90 -17.50 -4.99
N ASN A 23 36.81 -16.43 -5.77
CA ASN A 23 37.93 -15.96 -6.56
C ASN A 23 38.85 -15.07 -5.70
N ILE A 24 40.09 -15.52 -5.49
CA ILE A 24 41.05 -14.82 -4.63
C ILE A 24 41.34 -13.39 -5.08
N VAL A 25 41.32 -13.11 -6.39
CA VAL A 25 41.57 -11.77 -6.94
C VAL A 25 40.42 -10.83 -6.58
N PHE A 26 39.17 -11.29 -6.73
CA PHE A 26 37.99 -10.50 -6.35
C PHE A 26 37.93 -10.27 -4.83
N ILE A 27 38.20 -11.29 -4.03
CA ILE A 27 38.23 -11.16 -2.57
C ILE A 27 39.28 -10.13 -2.16
N PHE A 28 40.50 -10.26 -2.68
CA PHE A 28 41.60 -9.34 -2.39
C PHE A 28 41.28 -7.90 -2.82
N TRP A 29 40.73 -7.71 -4.03
CA TRP A 29 40.30 -6.39 -4.50
C TRP A 29 39.17 -5.79 -3.65
N GLY A 30 38.23 -6.61 -3.17
CA GLY A 30 37.17 -6.17 -2.26
C GLY A 30 37.72 -5.57 -0.96
N PHE A 31 38.75 -6.19 -0.38
CA PHE A 31 39.46 -5.63 0.78
C PHE A 31 40.19 -4.33 0.42
N ILE A 32 40.89 -4.27 -0.72
CA ILE A 32 41.58 -3.05 -1.16
C ILE A 32 40.60 -1.89 -1.27
N ILE A 33 39.47 -2.06 -1.98
CA ILE A 33 38.48 -1.00 -2.17
C ILE A 33 37.90 -0.53 -0.84
N SER A 34 37.74 -1.44 0.14
CA SER A 34 37.22 -1.11 1.46
C SER A 34 38.21 -0.32 2.33
N ILE A 35 39.52 -0.54 2.16
CA ILE A 35 40.57 0.12 2.94
C ILE A 35 41.07 1.41 2.24
N LEU A 36 40.98 1.46 0.91
CA LEU A 36 41.46 2.55 0.06
C LEU A 36 41.04 3.96 0.55
N PRO A 37 39.78 4.23 0.96
CA PRO A 37 39.38 5.54 1.48
C PRO A 37 40.24 6.02 2.65
N PHE A 38 40.67 5.11 3.53
CA PHE A 38 41.40 5.46 4.74
C PHE A 38 42.87 5.76 4.49
N PHE A 39 43.43 5.42 3.32
CA PHE A 39 44.76 5.88 2.91
C PHE A 39 44.82 7.41 2.76
N ALA A 40 43.70 8.07 2.41
CA ALA A 40 43.65 9.53 2.34
C ALA A 40 43.94 10.20 3.70
N ILE A 41 43.61 9.53 4.81
CA ILE A 41 43.90 10.03 6.17
C ILE A 41 45.40 10.04 6.42
N LEU A 42 46.12 9.00 5.98
CA LEU A 42 47.56 8.92 6.14
C LEU A 42 48.27 10.07 5.42
N LEU A 43 47.74 10.47 4.27
CA LEU A 43 48.27 11.56 3.43
C LEU A 43 47.85 12.96 3.92
N PHE A 44 46.70 13.08 4.61
CA PHE A 44 46.08 14.37 4.93
C PHE A 44 45.58 14.51 6.38
N ARG A 45 46.42 14.13 7.34
CA ARG A 45 46.07 14.10 8.77
C ARG A 45 45.56 15.43 9.35
N LYS A 46 45.81 16.57 8.69
CA LYS A 46 45.41 17.92 9.14
C LYS A 46 44.26 18.53 8.33
N ASN A 47 43.79 17.88 7.26
CA ASN A 47 42.74 18.44 6.42
C ASN A 47 41.37 18.20 7.06
N HIS A 48 40.67 19.29 7.42
CA HIS A 48 39.37 19.22 8.09
C HIS A 48 38.28 18.51 7.27
N PHE A 49 38.33 18.57 5.92
CA PHE A 49 37.43 17.81 5.07
C PHE A 49 37.71 16.31 5.12
N VAL A 50 38.98 15.91 5.10
CA VAL A 50 39.37 14.48 5.21
C VAL A 50 38.96 13.92 6.55
N ILE A 51 39.18 14.66 7.64
CA ILE A 51 38.74 14.27 8.99
C ILE A 51 37.22 14.14 9.04
N PHE A 52 36.50 15.13 8.52
CA PHE A 52 35.03 15.11 8.49
C PHE A 52 34.49 13.90 7.73
N PHE A 53 34.91 13.66 6.48
CA PHE A 53 34.42 12.54 5.68
C PHE A 53 34.90 11.18 6.19
N THR A 54 36.02 11.14 6.92
CA THR A 54 36.43 9.97 7.69
C THR A 54 35.45 9.65 8.80
N LEU A 55 35.07 10.65 9.60
CA LEU A 55 34.08 10.47 10.67
C LEU A 55 32.73 10.05 10.10
N VAL A 56 32.28 10.68 9.01
CA VAL A 56 31.06 10.28 8.30
C VAL A 56 31.13 8.82 7.84
N SER A 57 32.28 8.40 7.29
CA SER A 57 32.49 7.01 6.87
C SER A 57 32.45 6.03 8.05
N LEU A 58 33.16 6.33 9.14
CA LEU A 58 33.21 5.48 10.33
C LEU A 58 31.86 5.37 11.02
N ILE A 59 31.14 6.48 11.17
CA ILE A 59 29.77 6.50 11.72
C ILE A 59 28.84 5.71 10.79
N GLY A 60 28.93 5.94 9.48
CA GLY A 60 28.15 5.22 8.48
C GLY A 60 28.36 3.71 8.55
N LEU A 61 29.61 3.25 8.57
CA LEU A 61 29.96 1.83 8.69
C LEU A 61 29.49 1.22 10.02
N PHE A 62 29.73 1.93 11.13
CA PHE A 62 29.33 1.51 12.47
C PHE A 62 27.80 1.34 12.56
N LEU A 63 27.02 2.28 12.03
CA LEU A 63 25.57 2.18 12.04
C LEU A 63 25.07 1.15 11.02
N SER A 64 25.74 1.00 9.87
CA SER A 64 25.36 0.02 8.83
C SER A 64 25.49 -1.42 9.26
N LYS A 65 26.46 -1.74 10.12
CA LYS A 65 26.63 -3.10 10.65
C LYS A 65 25.51 -3.48 11.64
N GLY A 66 24.73 -2.52 12.16
CA GLY A 66 23.70 -2.78 13.16
C GLY A 66 24.21 -3.48 14.42
N THR A 67 23.51 -4.56 14.78
CA THR A 67 23.75 -5.34 16.01
C THR A 67 24.90 -6.34 15.89
N HIS A 68 25.52 -6.48 14.71
CA HIS A 68 26.69 -7.34 14.53
C HIS A 68 27.86 -6.89 15.42
N SER A 69 28.70 -7.84 15.84
CA SER A 69 29.97 -7.57 16.54
C SER A 69 30.89 -6.66 15.72
N SER A 70 31.73 -5.78 16.30
CA SER A 70 31.88 -5.37 17.71
C SER A 70 30.96 -4.18 18.06
N LEU A 71 30.75 -3.86 19.34
CA LEU A 71 29.91 -2.71 19.78
C LEU A 71 28.43 -2.75 19.31
N GLY A 72 27.90 -3.93 18.97
CA GLY A 72 26.48 -4.10 18.60
C GLY A 72 25.49 -3.68 19.71
N ASN A 73 25.91 -3.75 20.98
CA ASN A 73 25.12 -3.34 22.14
C ASN A 73 24.75 -1.85 22.12
N ILE A 74 25.60 -0.99 21.55
CA ILE A 74 25.29 0.44 21.41
C ILE A 74 24.12 0.61 20.43
N TYR A 75 24.13 -0.10 19.29
CA TYR A 75 23.02 -0.07 18.34
C TYR A 75 21.73 -0.60 18.96
N LEU A 76 21.80 -1.69 19.73
CA LEU A 76 20.66 -2.21 20.49
C LEU A 76 20.15 -1.21 21.53
N TRP A 77 21.05 -0.50 22.22
CA TRP A 77 20.68 0.54 23.16
C TRP A 77 19.94 1.68 22.46
N MET A 78 20.44 2.14 21.30
CA MET A 78 19.79 3.17 20.49
C MET A 78 18.39 2.73 20.05
N MET A 79 18.23 1.49 19.57
CA MET A 79 16.93 0.93 19.18
C MET A 79 15.91 0.90 20.32
N LYS A 80 16.37 0.69 21.57
CA LYS A 80 15.51 0.59 22.75
C LYS A 80 15.18 1.95 23.38
N HIS A 81 16.09 2.92 23.31
CA HIS A 81 16.01 4.15 24.09
C HIS A 81 15.84 5.43 23.28
N ILE A 82 16.20 5.45 21.98
CA ILE A 82 16.03 6.63 21.13
C ILE A 82 14.67 6.56 20.43
N PRO A 83 13.74 7.49 20.73
CA PRO A 83 12.44 7.50 20.07
C PRO A 83 12.57 7.54 18.54
N GLY A 84 11.86 6.64 17.87
CA GLY A 84 11.85 6.53 16.40
C GLY A 84 13.07 5.82 15.79
N PHE A 85 14.09 5.44 16.57
CA PHE A 85 15.26 4.76 16.02
C PHE A 85 14.95 3.34 15.49
N TRP A 86 13.85 2.74 15.96
CA TRP A 86 13.36 1.44 15.48
C TRP A 86 13.08 1.40 13.96
N ILE A 87 12.86 2.55 13.31
CA ILE A 87 12.70 2.67 11.85
C ILE A 87 13.95 2.16 11.11
N TYR A 88 15.12 2.23 11.74
CA TYR A 88 16.39 1.74 11.20
C TYR A 88 16.62 0.24 11.47
N ARG A 89 15.56 -0.57 11.63
CA ARG A 89 15.66 -2.03 11.79
C ARG A 89 16.40 -2.76 10.66
N ALA A 90 16.53 -2.15 9.48
CA ALA A 90 17.36 -2.60 8.36
C ALA A 90 18.57 -1.66 8.21
N PRO A 91 19.60 -1.76 9.08
CA PRO A 91 20.65 -0.76 9.26
C PRO A 91 21.44 -0.47 7.99
N TRP A 92 21.89 -1.53 7.31
CA TRP A 92 22.74 -1.42 6.12
C TRP A 92 22.09 -0.57 5.02
N GLN A 93 20.82 -0.81 4.71
CA GLN A 93 20.09 -0.09 3.67
C GLN A 93 19.90 1.40 3.97
N LYS A 94 20.04 1.83 5.23
CA LYS A 94 19.78 3.21 5.67
C LYS A 94 21.07 3.99 5.91
N PHE A 95 22.09 3.35 6.48
CA PHE A 95 23.32 4.02 6.87
C PHE A 95 24.48 3.83 5.88
N ALA A 96 24.42 2.84 4.98
CA ALA A 96 25.52 2.61 4.03
C ALA A 96 25.71 3.78 3.06
N ILE A 97 24.69 4.62 2.86
CA ILE A 97 24.80 5.85 2.08
C ILE A 97 25.78 6.85 2.68
N LEU A 98 25.90 6.92 4.01
CA LEU A 98 26.88 7.77 4.69
C LEU A 98 28.30 7.27 4.42
N ALA A 99 28.50 5.95 4.53
CA ALA A 99 29.76 5.33 4.17
C ALA A 99 30.11 5.57 2.69
N THR A 100 29.14 5.42 1.79
CA THR A 100 29.30 5.67 0.34
C THR A 100 29.70 7.13 0.07
N LEU A 101 29.02 8.10 0.69
CA LEU A 101 29.35 9.52 0.56
C LEU A 101 30.78 9.80 1.04
N GLY A 102 31.13 9.33 2.24
CA GLY A 102 32.47 9.52 2.78
C GLY A 102 33.55 8.86 1.93
N TYR A 103 33.31 7.63 1.48
CA TYR A 103 34.23 6.89 0.61
C TYR A 103 34.46 7.61 -0.71
N SER A 104 33.41 8.15 -1.35
CA SER A 104 33.53 8.85 -2.64
C SER A 104 34.51 10.02 -2.58
N VAL A 105 34.43 10.84 -1.51
CA VAL A 105 35.31 11.99 -1.33
C VAL A 105 36.72 11.55 -0.95
N LEU A 106 36.85 10.62 -0.01
CA LEU A 106 38.14 10.14 0.47
C LEU A 106 38.94 9.41 -0.62
N ILE A 107 38.30 8.55 -1.41
CA ILE A 107 38.94 7.87 -2.55
C ILE A 107 39.37 8.91 -3.59
N GLY A 108 38.50 9.85 -3.96
CA GLY A 108 38.82 10.89 -4.93
C GLY A 108 40.02 11.73 -4.50
N MET A 109 40.05 12.17 -3.24
CA MET A 109 41.20 12.88 -2.67
C MET A 109 42.44 11.98 -2.64
N GLY A 110 42.34 10.73 -2.18
CA GLY A 110 43.48 9.81 -2.10
C GLY A 110 44.12 9.54 -3.46
N ILE A 111 43.33 9.14 -4.45
CA ILE A 111 43.79 8.86 -5.82
C ILE A 111 44.35 10.12 -6.48
N GLY A 112 43.70 11.28 -6.30
CA GLY A 112 44.20 12.56 -6.82
C GLY A 112 45.60 12.90 -6.30
N ASN A 113 45.92 12.53 -5.06
CA ASN A 113 47.25 12.82 -4.50
C ASN A 113 48.31 11.83 -4.94
N ILE A 114 47.96 10.55 -5.04
CA ILE A 114 48.86 9.56 -5.64
C ILE A 114 49.22 9.98 -7.06
N PHE A 115 48.24 10.47 -7.83
CA PHE A 115 48.48 11.01 -9.16
C PHE A 115 49.47 12.19 -9.14
N GLN A 116 49.31 13.16 -8.25
CA GLN A 116 50.24 14.29 -8.12
C GLN A 116 51.65 13.85 -7.68
N ILE A 117 51.75 12.89 -6.76
CA ILE A 117 53.03 12.32 -6.32
C ILE A 117 53.75 11.64 -7.47
N LEU A 118 53.05 10.81 -8.26
CA LEU A 118 53.59 10.15 -9.43
C LEU A 118 54.01 11.18 -10.48
N LYS A 119 53.17 12.17 -10.75
CA LYS A 119 53.48 13.27 -11.68
C LYS A 119 54.76 13.99 -11.26
N HIS A 120 54.89 14.41 -10.01
CA HIS A 120 56.08 15.11 -9.51
C HIS A 120 57.35 14.23 -9.57
N LYS A 121 57.25 12.96 -9.13
CA LYS A 121 58.38 12.02 -9.09
C LYS A 121 58.93 11.72 -10.49
N PHE A 122 58.05 11.56 -11.48
CA PHE A 122 58.44 11.23 -12.86
C PHE A 122 58.56 12.47 -13.77
N SER A 123 58.27 13.68 -13.28
CA SER A 123 58.44 14.94 -14.03
C SER A 123 59.88 15.24 -14.43
N ARG A 124 60.88 14.63 -13.77
CA ARG A 124 62.31 14.83 -14.08
C ARG A 124 62.81 14.06 -15.30
N ASN A 125 62.02 13.12 -15.84
CA ASN A 125 62.42 12.26 -16.97
C ASN A 125 61.48 12.51 -18.15
N SER A 126 61.95 13.19 -19.21
CA SER A 126 61.13 13.83 -20.26
C SER A 126 60.15 12.89 -20.96
N ASN A 127 60.49 11.60 -21.10
CA ASN A 127 59.67 10.62 -21.80
C ASN A 127 58.48 10.08 -20.98
N PHE A 128 58.45 10.28 -19.65
CA PHE A 128 57.48 9.64 -18.76
C PHE A 128 56.64 10.61 -17.91
N THR A 129 56.83 11.93 -18.07
CA THR A 129 56.27 12.98 -17.21
C THR A 129 54.73 12.99 -17.12
N GLY A 130 54.03 12.41 -18.11
CA GLY A 130 52.58 12.20 -18.09
C GLY A 130 52.11 10.76 -18.24
N LEU A 131 52.95 9.86 -18.77
CA LEU A 131 52.52 8.50 -19.13
C LEU A 131 52.21 7.66 -17.88
N ILE A 132 53.12 7.60 -16.92
CA ILE A 132 52.98 6.77 -15.71
C ILE A 132 51.77 7.16 -14.84
N PRO A 133 51.55 8.44 -14.46
CA PRO A 133 50.39 8.82 -13.67
C PRO A 133 49.06 8.58 -14.41
N ASN A 134 49.03 8.75 -15.74
CA ASN A 134 47.86 8.44 -16.56
C ASN A 134 47.60 6.93 -16.65
N LEU A 135 48.64 6.10 -16.84
CA LEU A 135 48.51 4.64 -16.83
C LEU A 135 48.05 4.12 -15.47
N PHE A 136 48.53 4.71 -14.37
CA PHE A 136 48.01 4.41 -13.03
C PHE A 136 46.52 4.71 -12.92
N LEU A 137 46.09 5.90 -13.36
CA LEU A 137 44.69 6.30 -13.29
C LEU A 137 43.79 5.40 -14.15
N VAL A 138 44.22 5.11 -15.38
CA VAL A 138 43.52 4.18 -16.30
C VAL A 138 43.47 2.78 -15.69
N GLY A 139 44.59 2.27 -15.16
CA GLY A 139 44.65 0.97 -14.49
C GLY A 139 43.71 0.90 -13.29
N PHE A 140 43.67 1.95 -12.46
CA PHE A 140 42.72 2.04 -11.35
C PHE A 140 41.28 1.97 -11.82
N PHE A 141 40.90 2.73 -12.86
CA PHE A 141 39.54 2.67 -13.40
C PHE A 141 39.21 1.32 -14.04
N ILE A 142 40.15 0.69 -14.77
CA ILE A 142 39.97 -0.65 -15.33
C ILE A 142 39.73 -1.67 -14.21
N LEU A 143 40.47 -1.60 -13.11
CA LEU A 143 40.32 -2.51 -11.98
C LEU A 143 39.02 -2.25 -11.21
N TYR A 144 38.67 -0.98 -11.00
CA TYR A 144 37.43 -0.58 -10.33
C TYR A 144 36.20 -1.01 -11.15
N PHE A 145 36.16 -0.67 -12.44
CA PHE A 145 35.10 -1.10 -13.35
C PHE A 145 35.12 -2.60 -13.59
N GLY A 146 36.30 -3.22 -13.63
CA GLY A 146 36.47 -4.67 -13.70
C GLY A 146 35.91 -5.38 -12.48
N TYR A 147 36.04 -4.82 -11.26
CA TYR A 147 35.41 -5.38 -10.06
C TYR A 147 33.89 -5.19 -10.07
N HIS A 148 33.40 -4.07 -10.59
CA HIS A 148 31.97 -3.72 -10.67
C HIS A 148 31.30 -4.09 -12.00
N TYR A 149 31.97 -4.87 -12.86
CA TYR A 149 31.49 -5.18 -14.21
C TYR A 149 30.07 -5.77 -14.26
N PRO A 150 29.58 -6.57 -13.28
CA PRO A 150 28.23 -7.10 -13.38
C PRO A 150 27.17 -6.02 -13.26
N PHE A 151 27.45 -4.96 -12.49
CA PHE A 151 26.57 -3.81 -12.40
C PHE A 151 26.64 -2.96 -13.67
N ILE A 152 27.85 -2.66 -14.14
CA ILE A 152 28.11 -1.81 -15.31
C ILE A 152 27.51 -2.40 -16.59
N LEU A 153 27.65 -3.72 -16.77
CA LEU A 153 27.13 -4.43 -17.94
C LEU A 153 25.69 -4.94 -17.74
N GLY A 154 25.02 -4.59 -16.63
CA GLY A 154 23.65 -5.02 -16.35
C GLY A 154 23.46 -6.51 -16.07
N LYS A 155 24.55 -7.28 -15.87
CA LYS A 155 24.51 -8.72 -15.57
C LYS A 155 23.95 -9.06 -14.18
N MET A 156 23.72 -8.07 -13.32
CA MET A 156 23.00 -8.27 -12.06
C MET A 156 21.51 -8.57 -12.26
N PHE A 157 20.97 -8.29 -13.45
CA PHE A 157 19.59 -8.59 -13.82
C PHE A 157 19.59 -9.67 -14.91
N PRO A 158 19.61 -10.97 -14.53
CA PRO A 158 19.66 -12.06 -15.50
C PRO A 158 18.58 -11.95 -16.58
N GLY A 159 18.99 -12.23 -17.81
CA GLY A 159 18.14 -12.20 -19.00
C GLY A 159 17.29 -13.46 -19.14
N SER A 160 16.30 -13.41 -20.03
CA SER A 160 15.41 -14.55 -20.33
C SER A 160 16.13 -15.75 -20.98
N MET A 161 17.36 -15.55 -21.46
CA MET A 161 18.25 -16.57 -22.01
C MET A 161 19.15 -17.25 -20.96
N ASP A 162 19.23 -16.72 -19.73
CA ASP A 162 19.95 -17.35 -18.63
C ASP A 162 19.06 -18.48 -18.08
N LYS A 163 19.19 -19.67 -18.67
CA LYS A 163 18.21 -20.78 -18.57
C LYS A 163 17.92 -21.34 -17.16
N GLU A 164 18.57 -20.86 -16.10
CA GLU A 164 18.58 -21.50 -14.78
C GLU A 164 18.51 -20.54 -13.58
N TRP A 165 17.92 -19.35 -13.73
CA TRP A 165 18.02 -18.31 -12.70
C TRP A 165 16.64 -18.04 -12.09
N GLY A 166 16.43 -18.64 -10.91
CA GLY A 166 15.22 -18.54 -10.10
C GLY A 166 15.23 -19.54 -8.94
N TYR A 167 14.40 -19.27 -7.92
CA TYR A 167 14.21 -20.14 -6.75
C TYR A 167 14.06 -21.61 -7.21
N HIS A 168 14.93 -22.51 -6.70
CA HIS A 168 15.02 -23.94 -7.03
C HIS A 168 15.62 -24.40 -8.38
N GLN A 169 16.25 -23.58 -9.23
CA GLN A 169 16.64 -23.99 -10.61
C GLN A 169 15.45 -24.50 -11.45
N LYS A 170 14.21 -24.32 -10.95
CA LYS A 170 13.00 -24.84 -11.57
C LYS A 170 12.37 -23.84 -12.54
N PHE A 171 12.73 -22.55 -12.47
CA PHE A 171 11.99 -21.50 -13.18
C PHE A 171 12.85 -20.32 -13.66
N ARG A 172 12.39 -19.69 -14.74
CA ARG A 172 12.91 -18.44 -15.31
C ARG A 172 12.29 -17.24 -14.58
N LEU A 173 12.91 -16.77 -13.50
CA LEU A 173 12.59 -15.45 -12.95
C LEU A 173 13.49 -14.43 -13.66
N GLY A 174 13.27 -14.26 -14.96
CA GLY A 174 13.96 -13.23 -15.72
C GLY A 174 13.49 -11.86 -15.23
N TYR A 175 14.41 -10.92 -14.99
CA TYR A 175 14.04 -9.53 -14.66
C TYR A 175 13.51 -8.77 -15.89
N HIS A 176 13.70 -9.35 -17.08
CA HIS A 176 13.19 -8.85 -18.35
C HIS A 176 11.89 -9.57 -18.71
N ILE A 177 10.78 -9.08 -18.17
CA ILE A 177 9.46 -9.69 -18.36
C ILE A 177 8.64 -8.86 -19.33
N LYS A 178 8.01 -9.53 -20.30
CA LYS A 178 7.00 -8.91 -21.16
C LYS A 178 5.62 -9.17 -20.56
N PHE A 179 4.98 -8.11 -20.07
CA PHE A 179 3.62 -8.19 -19.53
C PHE A 179 2.63 -8.62 -20.63
N PRO A 180 1.81 -9.66 -20.39
CA PRO A 180 0.78 -10.05 -21.34
C PRO A 180 -0.26 -8.96 -21.58
N LYS A 181 -0.74 -8.85 -22.82
CA LYS A 181 -1.71 -7.81 -23.23
C LYS A 181 -3.05 -7.90 -22.45
N TYR A 182 -3.50 -9.12 -22.13
CA TYR A 182 -4.77 -9.34 -21.42
C TYR A 182 -4.82 -8.69 -20.04
N LEU A 183 -3.66 -8.46 -19.40
CA LEU A 183 -3.59 -7.75 -18.12
C LEU A 183 -4.15 -6.33 -18.28
N PHE A 184 -3.66 -5.61 -19.30
CA PHE A 184 -4.07 -4.24 -19.57
C PHE A 184 -5.50 -4.16 -20.11
N GLU A 185 -5.88 -5.07 -21.01
CA GLU A 185 -7.26 -5.13 -21.53
C GLU A 185 -8.28 -5.38 -20.40
N SER A 186 -7.95 -6.24 -19.45
CA SER A 186 -8.79 -6.47 -18.27
C SER A 186 -8.84 -5.27 -17.34
N ALA A 187 -7.72 -4.57 -17.17
CA ALA A 187 -7.62 -3.36 -16.35
C ALA A 187 -8.46 -2.23 -16.94
N ASP A 188 -8.35 -1.98 -18.25
CA ASP A 188 -9.16 -0.97 -18.95
C ASP A 188 -10.66 -1.27 -18.78
N TRP A 189 -11.05 -2.53 -18.93
CA TRP A 189 -12.44 -2.96 -18.76
C TRP A 189 -12.94 -2.79 -17.31
N ILE A 190 -12.18 -3.23 -16.31
CA ILE A 190 -12.64 -3.20 -14.91
C ILE A 190 -12.60 -1.77 -14.34
N ASN A 191 -11.59 -0.98 -14.71
CA ASN A 191 -11.40 0.40 -14.28
C ASN A 191 -12.39 1.34 -14.96
N GLY A 192 -12.85 1.02 -16.17
CA GLY A 192 -13.88 1.78 -16.89
C GLY A 192 -15.26 1.74 -16.24
N LYS A 193 -15.52 0.83 -15.29
CA LYS A 193 -16.77 0.82 -14.52
C LYS A 193 -16.80 2.01 -13.54
N ARG A 194 -17.93 2.69 -13.41
CA ARG A 194 -18.01 3.92 -12.61
C ARG A 194 -18.37 3.69 -11.14
N ASN A 195 -19.11 2.62 -10.86
CA ASN A 195 -19.63 2.30 -9.54
C ASN A 195 -18.55 1.69 -8.62
N LEU A 196 -18.71 1.86 -7.30
CA LEU A 196 -17.84 1.28 -6.28
C LEU A 196 -18.16 -0.19 -6.04
N PHE A 197 -17.11 -1.00 -6.11
CA PHE A 197 -17.12 -2.39 -5.72
C PHE A 197 -15.70 -2.88 -5.48
N ASN A 198 -15.61 -4.00 -4.78
CA ASN A 198 -14.39 -4.73 -4.53
C ASN A 198 -14.32 -6.01 -5.40
N ILE A 199 -13.12 -6.56 -5.50
CA ILE A 199 -12.80 -7.76 -6.29
C ILE A 199 -12.10 -8.76 -5.38
N VAL A 200 -12.54 -10.02 -5.37
CA VAL A 200 -11.78 -11.12 -4.77
C VAL A 200 -10.85 -11.74 -5.81
N LEU A 201 -9.61 -12.03 -5.46
CA LEU A 201 -8.68 -12.73 -6.35
C LEU A 201 -8.59 -14.21 -5.96
N LEU A 202 -8.72 -15.09 -6.96
CA LEU A 202 -8.53 -16.53 -6.83
C LEU A 202 -7.42 -17.02 -7.76
N PRO A 203 -6.69 -18.10 -7.41
CA PRO A 203 -6.81 -18.90 -6.17
C PRO A 203 -6.39 -18.13 -4.89
N ASP A 204 -6.78 -18.61 -3.71
CA ASP A 204 -6.32 -18.15 -2.39
C ASP A 204 -4.91 -18.65 -2.07
N ASP A 205 -3.97 -18.29 -2.94
CA ASP A 205 -2.62 -18.81 -2.89
C ASP A 205 -1.73 -17.95 -1.98
N LYS A 206 -0.72 -18.59 -1.39
CA LYS A 206 0.32 -17.96 -0.57
C LYS A 206 1.44 -17.40 -1.41
N THR A 207 1.34 -17.29 -2.73
CA THR A 207 2.41 -16.74 -3.58
C THR A 207 1.85 -15.77 -4.57
N ASN A 208 2.68 -14.95 -5.21
CA ASN A 208 2.28 -14.17 -6.39
C ASN A 208 3.21 -14.51 -7.55
N VAL A 209 3.18 -15.77 -7.98
CA VAL A 209 4.04 -16.30 -9.06
C VAL A 209 3.22 -16.74 -10.25
N TYR A 210 3.55 -16.19 -11.41
CA TYR A 210 2.83 -16.38 -12.65
C TYR A 210 3.64 -17.20 -13.67
N LYS A 211 2.92 -17.90 -14.55
CA LYS A 211 3.53 -18.75 -15.59
C LYS A 211 4.42 -17.97 -16.55
N TRP A 212 4.10 -16.69 -16.81
CA TRP A 212 4.83 -15.78 -17.70
C TRP A 212 6.05 -15.09 -17.07
N GLY A 213 6.38 -15.42 -15.81
CA GLY A 213 7.67 -15.07 -15.19
C GLY A 213 7.59 -14.04 -14.06
N TYR A 214 6.47 -13.35 -13.86
CA TYR A 214 6.32 -12.45 -12.71
C TYR A 214 6.26 -13.23 -11.41
N GLY A 215 7.06 -12.79 -10.44
CA GLY A 215 7.10 -13.27 -9.07
C GLY A 215 7.36 -12.09 -8.15
N GLY A 216 6.45 -11.81 -7.22
CA GLY A 216 6.56 -10.66 -6.32
C GLY A 216 5.94 -10.89 -4.95
N SER A 217 6.13 -9.94 -4.04
CA SER A 217 5.47 -9.94 -2.73
C SER A 217 4.00 -9.49 -2.82
N GLY A 218 3.64 -8.69 -3.82
CA GLY A 218 2.26 -8.28 -4.12
C GLY A 218 1.77 -8.86 -5.43
N ASP A 219 0.45 -9.03 -5.55
CA ASP A 219 -0.18 -9.41 -6.81
C ASP A 219 -0.10 -8.26 -7.83
N ILE A 220 0.07 -8.59 -9.12
CA ILE A 220 0.20 -7.60 -10.19
C ILE A 220 -1.06 -6.71 -10.34
N SER A 221 -2.22 -7.22 -9.97
CA SER A 221 -3.49 -6.47 -10.02
C SER A 221 -3.48 -5.23 -9.11
N LEU A 222 -2.67 -5.18 -8.05
CA LEU A 222 -2.49 -3.99 -7.21
C LEU A 222 -1.94 -2.78 -7.98
N LEU A 223 -1.21 -3.01 -9.08
CA LEU A 223 -0.65 -1.96 -9.92
C LEU A 223 -1.57 -1.59 -11.09
N LEU A 224 -2.55 -2.45 -11.41
CA LEU A 224 -3.39 -2.32 -12.60
C LEU A 224 -4.82 -1.87 -12.27
N PHE A 225 -5.37 -2.27 -11.11
CA PHE A 225 -6.77 -2.05 -10.77
C PHE A 225 -6.94 -0.92 -9.78
N ASN A 226 -7.88 -0.01 -10.07
CA ASN A 226 -8.27 1.09 -9.19
C ASN A 226 -9.49 0.69 -8.34
N ARG A 227 -9.44 -0.51 -7.75
CA ARG A 227 -10.52 -1.14 -6.97
C ARG A 227 -9.96 -1.77 -5.69
N GLY A 228 -10.80 -1.93 -4.68
CA GLY A 228 -10.43 -2.72 -3.50
C GLY A 228 -10.26 -4.18 -3.90
N LEU A 229 -9.13 -4.78 -3.53
CA LEU A 229 -8.80 -6.17 -3.84
C LEU A 229 -8.72 -6.96 -2.54
N LEU A 230 -9.38 -8.11 -2.50
CA LEU A 230 -9.35 -9.04 -1.38
C LEU A 230 -8.67 -10.31 -1.85
N PHE A 231 -7.55 -10.63 -1.23
CA PHE A 231 -6.76 -11.83 -1.48
C PHE A 231 -5.84 -12.07 -0.30
N ARG A 232 -5.39 -13.30 -0.12
CA ARG A 232 -4.37 -13.61 0.88
C ARG A 232 -3.03 -13.03 0.46
N GLN A 233 -2.50 -12.11 1.26
CA GLN A 233 -1.19 -11.53 1.01
C GLN A 233 -0.09 -12.49 1.45
N TYR A 234 0.94 -12.64 0.59
CA TYR A 234 2.18 -13.33 0.93
C TYR A 234 3.24 -12.34 1.40
N GLY A 235 3.97 -12.68 2.46
CA GLY A 235 5.16 -11.93 2.88
C GLY A 235 5.61 -12.26 4.30
N GLU A 236 6.92 -12.19 4.53
CA GLU A 236 7.51 -12.30 5.86
C GLU A 236 7.19 -11.04 6.68
N GLY A 237 6.13 -11.13 7.47
CA GLY A 237 5.73 -10.12 8.43
C GLY A 237 4.29 -10.38 8.84
N MET A 238 4.01 -10.39 10.14
CA MET A 238 2.63 -10.26 10.61
C MET A 238 2.10 -8.92 10.11
N ALA A 239 1.35 -8.93 9.02
CA ALA A 239 0.39 -7.85 8.81
C ALA A 239 -0.55 -7.91 10.03
N PRO A 240 -0.78 -6.78 10.74
CA PRO A 240 -1.77 -6.78 11.80
C PRO A 240 -3.10 -7.31 11.21
N PRO A 241 -3.82 -8.18 11.93
CA PRO A 241 -5.02 -8.81 11.41
C PRO A 241 -5.99 -7.73 10.92
N SER A 242 -6.46 -7.87 9.69
CA SER A 242 -7.41 -6.95 9.11
C SER A 242 -8.82 -7.32 9.59
N PRO A 243 -9.69 -6.34 9.94
CA PRO A 243 -11.06 -6.64 10.33
C PRO A 243 -11.83 -7.48 9.29
N VAL A 244 -11.47 -7.40 8.01
CA VAL A 244 -12.09 -8.19 6.93
C VAL A 244 -11.66 -9.66 6.89
N ASP A 245 -10.53 -10.02 7.51
CA ASP A 245 -9.90 -11.34 7.35
C ASP A 245 -10.85 -12.46 7.74
N GLY A 246 -11.60 -12.28 8.83
CA GLY A 246 -12.50 -13.31 9.32
C GLY A 246 -13.64 -13.64 8.35
N VAL A 247 -14.25 -12.64 7.71
CA VAL A 247 -15.31 -12.87 6.70
C VAL A 247 -14.70 -13.39 5.39
N TYR A 248 -13.52 -12.90 5.01
CA TYR A 248 -12.80 -13.36 3.83
C TYR A 248 -12.41 -14.85 3.93
N PHE A 249 -11.81 -15.28 5.05
CA PHE A 249 -11.41 -16.68 5.22
C PHE A 249 -12.60 -17.63 5.17
N GLN A 250 -13.77 -17.17 5.60
CA GLN A 250 -14.98 -17.99 5.62
C GLN A 250 -15.61 -18.08 4.23
N PHE A 251 -15.52 -17.01 3.44
CA PHE A 251 -15.77 -17.09 2.01
C PHE A 251 -14.89 -18.15 1.35
N ILE A 252 -13.56 -18.09 1.56
CA ILE A 252 -12.62 -19.06 0.96
C ILE A 252 -12.91 -20.48 1.44
N ASN A 253 -13.06 -20.70 2.74
CA ASN A 253 -13.36 -22.02 3.31
C ASN A 253 -14.67 -22.60 2.75
N SER A 254 -15.73 -21.79 2.69
CA SER A 254 -17.03 -22.21 2.16
C SER A 254 -16.97 -22.54 0.68
N LEU A 255 -16.30 -21.70 -0.11
CA LEU A 255 -16.10 -21.95 -1.53
C LEU A 255 -15.28 -23.23 -1.75
N TYR A 256 -14.20 -23.42 -0.98
CA TYR A 256 -13.28 -24.54 -1.14
C TYR A 256 -13.90 -25.88 -0.76
N ASN A 257 -14.83 -25.87 0.20
CA ASN A 257 -15.63 -27.03 0.61
C ASN A 257 -16.90 -27.24 -0.24
N LYS A 258 -17.07 -26.51 -1.35
CA LYS A 258 -18.27 -26.59 -2.22
C LYS A 258 -19.59 -26.34 -1.47
N SER A 259 -19.61 -25.38 -0.54
CA SER A 259 -20.87 -24.89 0.03
C SER A 259 -21.64 -24.07 -1.02
N PRO A 260 -22.95 -24.29 -1.23
CA PRO A 260 -23.74 -23.52 -2.21
C PRO A 260 -23.98 -22.06 -1.77
N SER A 261 -23.69 -21.75 -0.50
CA SER A 261 -23.96 -20.45 0.13
C SER A 261 -22.73 -19.57 0.27
N ALA A 262 -21.58 -19.89 -0.36
CA ALA A 262 -20.36 -19.09 -0.22
C ALA A 262 -20.56 -17.63 -0.70
N SER A 263 -21.46 -17.39 -1.67
CA SER A 263 -21.79 -16.05 -2.14
C SER A 263 -22.29 -15.11 -1.05
N VAL A 264 -22.86 -15.63 0.05
CA VAL A 264 -23.38 -14.86 1.20
C VAL A 264 -22.33 -13.91 1.77
N TYR A 265 -21.08 -14.35 1.85
CA TYR A 265 -20.00 -13.55 2.43
C TYR A 265 -19.54 -12.40 1.53
N LEU A 266 -19.57 -12.61 0.20
CA LEU A 266 -19.19 -11.59 -0.79
C LEU A 266 -20.03 -10.33 -0.69
N LYS A 267 -21.30 -10.54 -0.34
CA LYS A 267 -22.29 -9.49 -0.18
C LYS A 267 -21.93 -8.51 0.94
N LEU A 268 -21.47 -9.01 2.08
CA LEU A 268 -21.03 -8.16 3.19
C LEU A 268 -19.83 -7.30 2.80
N LEU A 269 -18.93 -7.86 1.98
CA LEU A 269 -17.64 -7.29 1.62
C LEU A 269 -17.69 -6.33 0.41
N ASN A 270 -18.90 -5.97 -0.07
CA ASN A 270 -19.10 -5.15 -1.27
C ASN A 270 -18.37 -5.73 -2.51
N ILE A 271 -18.28 -7.06 -2.60
CA ILE A 271 -17.63 -7.75 -3.73
C ILE A 271 -18.62 -7.90 -4.87
N ARG A 272 -18.25 -7.35 -6.04
CA ARG A 272 -19.02 -7.53 -7.29
C ARG A 272 -18.41 -8.57 -8.21
N TYR A 273 -17.09 -8.67 -8.18
CA TYR A 273 -16.32 -9.48 -9.11
C TYR A 273 -15.37 -10.43 -8.38
N ILE A 274 -15.18 -11.62 -8.96
CA ILE A 274 -14.12 -12.54 -8.59
C ILE A 274 -13.23 -12.68 -9.82
N LEU A 275 -11.95 -12.41 -9.65
CA LEU A 275 -10.94 -12.63 -10.68
C LEU A 275 -10.26 -13.98 -10.41
N GLN A 276 -10.56 -14.96 -11.26
CA GLN A 276 -9.83 -16.22 -11.31
C GLN A 276 -8.62 -16.09 -12.26
N ARG A 277 -7.42 -16.30 -11.71
CA ARG A 277 -6.14 -16.20 -12.42
C ARG A 277 -5.65 -17.60 -12.81
N ASN A 278 -5.86 -18.01 -14.06
CA ASN A 278 -5.50 -19.37 -14.53
C ASN A 278 -4.00 -19.54 -14.86
N ASP A 279 -3.28 -18.43 -14.93
CA ASP A 279 -1.85 -18.32 -15.18
C ASP A 279 -1.00 -18.33 -13.91
N PHE A 280 -1.62 -18.52 -12.74
CA PHE A 280 -0.92 -18.68 -11.47
C PHE A 280 -0.17 -20.01 -11.37
N ARG A 281 0.99 -20.01 -10.70
CA ARG A 281 1.76 -21.23 -10.39
C ARG A 281 1.36 -21.77 -9.01
N TYR A 282 0.14 -22.32 -8.94
CA TYR A 282 -0.45 -22.82 -7.69
C TYR A 282 0.39 -23.87 -6.95
N ASN A 283 1.21 -24.66 -7.66
CA ASN A 283 2.01 -25.71 -7.05
C ASN A 283 3.40 -25.24 -6.57
N PHE A 284 3.66 -23.93 -6.47
CA PHE A 284 4.99 -23.39 -6.14
C PHE A 284 5.47 -23.80 -4.73
N TYR A 285 4.59 -23.74 -3.72
CA TYR A 285 4.85 -24.22 -2.36
C TYR A 285 4.02 -25.46 -1.99
N GLY A 286 3.55 -26.21 -3.00
CA GLY A 286 2.77 -27.43 -2.79
C GLY A 286 1.27 -27.22 -2.56
N ASP A 287 0.72 -26.04 -2.86
CA ASP A 287 -0.73 -25.83 -2.84
C ASP A 287 -1.40 -26.56 -4.05
N TYR A 288 -2.71 -26.85 -3.92
CA TYR A 288 -3.47 -27.72 -4.83
C TYR A 288 -4.58 -26.99 -5.62
N ASP A 289 -4.58 -25.65 -5.54
CA ASP A 289 -5.61 -24.77 -6.08
C ASP A 289 -5.49 -24.57 -7.60
N SER A 290 -5.53 -25.67 -8.35
CA SER A 290 -5.45 -25.64 -9.79
C SER A 290 -6.58 -24.81 -10.42
N PRO A 291 -6.39 -24.26 -11.64
CA PRO A 291 -7.45 -23.59 -12.37
C PRO A 291 -8.76 -24.37 -12.44
N GLN A 292 -8.69 -25.70 -12.65
CA GLN A 292 -9.87 -26.56 -12.70
C GLN A 292 -10.53 -26.67 -11.32
N PHE A 293 -9.73 -26.87 -10.26
CA PHE A 293 -10.22 -26.95 -8.89
C PHE A 293 -11.05 -25.72 -8.50
N ILE A 294 -10.60 -24.52 -8.88
CA ILE A 294 -11.32 -23.27 -8.63
C ILE A 294 -12.57 -23.15 -9.51
N LYS A 295 -12.48 -23.48 -10.81
CA LYS A 295 -13.65 -23.45 -11.72
C LYS A 295 -14.78 -24.34 -11.22
N ASP A 296 -14.47 -25.55 -10.79
CA ASP A 296 -15.46 -26.50 -10.28
C ASP A 296 -16.22 -25.95 -9.05
N ARG A 297 -15.55 -25.13 -8.22
CA ARG A 297 -16.14 -24.51 -7.03
C ARG A 297 -16.97 -23.29 -7.36
N LEU A 298 -16.51 -22.46 -8.30
CA LEU A 298 -17.27 -21.32 -8.79
C LEU A 298 -18.53 -21.76 -9.53
N ASN A 299 -18.44 -22.82 -10.35
CA ASN A 299 -19.59 -23.39 -11.07
C ASN A 299 -20.63 -24.03 -10.13
N TYR A 300 -20.27 -24.32 -8.88
CA TYR A 300 -21.20 -24.83 -7.87
C TYR A 300 -22.04 -23.71 -7.21
N GLN A 301 -21.69 -22.44 -7.43
CA GLN A 301 -22.36 -21.30 -6.82
C GLN A 301 -23.54 -20.83 -7.66
N VAL A 302 -24.70 -20.60 -7.03
CA VAL A 302 -25.92 -20.16 -7.74
C VAL A 302 -25.86 -18.68 -8.12
N ASN A 303 -25.25 -17.84 -7.30
CA ASN A 303 -25.25 -16.37 -7.47
C ASN A 303 -23.96 -15.81 -8.08
N ILE A 304 -23.14 -16.66 -8.70
CA ILE A 304 -21.84 -16.28 -9.26
C ILE A 304 -21.75 -16.86 -10.66
N ASN A 305 -21.62 -16.00 -11.66
CA ASN A 305 -21.64 -16.40 -13.06
C ASN A 305 -20.42 -15.84 -13.80
N LEU A 306 -19.89 -16.58 -14.77
CA LEU A 306 -18.81 -16.07 -15.62
C LEU A 306 -19.32 -14.87 -16.45
N ASP A 307 -18.63 -13.73 -16.37
CA ASP A 307 -19.01 -12.47 -17.05
C ASP A 307 -18.07 -12.16 -18.22
N LYS A 308 -16.76 -12.29 -18.00
CA LYS A 308 -15.75 -11.94 -19.01
C LYS A 308 -14.48 -12.79 -18.90
N VAL A 309 -13.82 -13.01 -20.02
CA VAL A 309 -12.53 -13.71 -20.10
C VAL A 309 -11.54 -12.84 -20.85
N PHE A 310 -10.34 -12.69 -20.29
CA PHE A 310 -9.21 -11.99 -20.89
C PHE A 310 -7.97 -12.88 -20.83
N GLY A 311 -7.61 -13.55 -21.92
CA GLY A 311 -6.47 -14.46 -21.94
C GLY A 311 -6.62 -15.56 -20.89
N TYR A 312 -5.84 -15.49 -19.81
CA TYR A 312 -5.90 -16.45 -18.68
C TYR A 312 -6.71 -15.96 -17.48
N TRP A 313 -7.34 -14.79 -17.56
CA TRP A 313 -8.06 -14.16 -16.46
C TRP A 313 -9.57 -14.24 -16.69
N ASP A 314 -10.25 -14.95 -15.79
CA ASP A 314 -11.69 -15.17 -15.84
C ASP A 314 -12.36 -14.31 -14.76
N PHE A 315 -13.22 -13.37 -15.18
CA PHE A 315 -14.02 -12.55 -14.30
C PHE A 315 -15.40 -13.17 -14.12
N TYR A 316 -15.69 -13.56 -12.88
CA TYR A 316 -17.01 -13.97 -12.45
C TYR A 316 -17.71 -12.79 -11.77
N LYS A 317 -19.01 -12.62 -12.01
CA LYS A 317 -19.83 -11.55 -11.48
C LYS A 317 -20.84 -12.12 -10.48
N VAL A 318 -20.96 -11.45 -9.35
CA VAL A 318 -22.03 -11.70 -8.36
C VAL A 318 -23.33 -11.10 -8.90
N SER A 319 -24.40 -11.89 -8.88
CA SER A 319 -25.73 -11.50 -9.38
C SER A 319 -26.24 -10.19 -8.77
N ASP A 320 -26.97 -9.41 -9.56
CA ASP A 320 -27.45 -8.06 -9.19
C ASP A 320 -28.39 -8.10 -7.98
N ASP A 321 -29.21 -9.14 -7.85
CA ASP A 321 -30.11 -9.36 -6.70
C ASP A 321 -29.37 -9.68 -5.40
N TYR A 322 -28.09 -10.01 -5.50
CA TYR A 322 -27.26 -10.44 -4.39
C TYR A 322 -26.23 -9.40 -3.97
N PHE A 323 -25.83 -8.49 -4.87
CA PHE A 323 -24.84 -7.46 -4.58
C PHE A 323 -25.35 -6.41 -3.58
N LEU A 324 -24.50 -5.98 -2.64
CA LEU A 324 -24.74 -4.80 -1.80
C LEU A 324 -23.79 -3.67 -2.19
N PRO A 325 -24.29 -2.42 -2.32
CA PRO A 325 -23.47 -1.28 -2.63
C PRO A 325 -22.61 -0.85 -1.43
N HIS A 326 -21.65 0.03 -1.69
CA HIS A 326 -20.67 0.47 -0.69
C HIS A 326 -21.31 1.18 0.53
N ILE A 327 -22.45 1.85 0.31
CA ILE A 327 -23.25 2.49 1.36
C ILE A 327 -24.71 2.08 1.15
N TYR A 328 -25.38 1.61 2.21
CA TYR A 328 -26.78 1.23 2.18
C TYR A 328 -27.45 1.39 3.56
N SER A 329 -28.78 1.41 3.59
CA SER A 329 -29.54 1.36 4.84
C SER A 329 -29.92 -0.06 5.18
N SER A 330 -29.84 -0.41 6.46
CA SER A 330 -30.50 -1.59 7.00
C SER A 330 -31.62 -1.19 7.96
N THR A 331 -32.79 -1.78 7.74
CA THR A 331 -33.95 -1.72 8.64
C THR A 331 -34.29 -3.10 9.23
N SER A 332 -33.45 -4.11 8.99
CA SER A 332 -33.60 -5.41 9.62
C SER A 332 -33.20 -5.31 11.10
N ASN A 333 -33.83 -6.13 11.95
CA ASN A 333 -33.36 -6.32 13.31
C ASN A 333 -31.88 -6.72 13.31
N ALA A 334 -31.08 -6.01 14.09
CA ALA A 334 -29.68 -6.34 14.25
C ALA A 334 -29.55 -7.68 14.98
N VAL A 335 -28.78 -8.61 14.43
CA VAL A 335 -28.46 -9.88 15.08
C VAL A 335 -27.23 -9.67 15.94
N VAL A 336 -27.42 -9.77 17.26
CA VAL A 336 -26.32 -9.74 18.21
C VAL A 336 -25.67 -11.10 18.26
N HIS A 337 -24.35 -11.14 18.11
CA HIS A 337 -23.58 -12.37 18.22
C HIS A 337 -22.44 -12.22 19.23
N ASP A 338 -22.04 -13.33 19.83
CA ASP A 338 -20.96 -13.34 20.82
C ASP A 338 -19.57 -13.27 20.18
N ASN A 339 -19.42 -13.83 18.97
CA ASN A 339 -18.17 -13.84 18.22
C ASN A 339 -18.45 -14.09 16.73
N LEU A 340 -17.44 -13.85 15.90
CA LEU A 340 -17.56 -13.98 14.45
C LEU A 340 -18.02 -15.38 14.00
N ASN A 341 -17.57 -16.46 14.65
CA ASN A 341 -17.98 -17.83 14.27
C ASN A 341 -19.49 -18.04 14.43
N THR A 342 -20.10 -17.48 15.48
CA THR A 342 -21.56 -17.52 15.66
C THR A 342 -22.26 -16.76 14.54
N MET A 343 -21.78 -15.55 14.21
CA MET A 343 -22.30 -14.75 13.08
C MET A 343 -22.34 -15.57 11.80
N LEU A 344 -21.21 -16.21 11.46
CA LEU A 344 -21.03 -16.94 10.22
C LEU A 344 -21.92 -18.18 10.14
N LYS A 345 -22.04 -18.95 11.24
CA LYS A 345 -22.97 -20.08 11.33
C LYS A 345 -24.43 -19.65 11.18
N THR A 346 -24.79 -18.53 11.80
CA THR A 346 -26.13 -17.95 11.69
C THR A 346 -26.45 -17.50 10.26
N MET A 347 -25.46 -16.98 9.52
CA MET A 347 -25.59 -16.64 8.10
C MET A 347 -25.79 -17.87 7.21
N GLU A 348 -25.12 -18.98 7.50
CA GLU A 348 -25.27 -20.22 6.72
C GLU A 348 -26.60 -20.94 7.01
N ALA A 349 -27.05 -20.92 8.26
CA ALA A 349 -28.24 -21.64 8.71
C ALA A 349 -29.55 -20.99 8.26
N ASN A 350 -29.53 -19.68 7.97
CA ASN A 350 -30.74 -18.92 7.67
C ASN A 350 -30.69 -18.35 6.25
N SER A 351 -31.68 -18.74 5.45
CA SER A 351 -31.95 -18.08 4.17
C SER A 351 -32.61 -16.73 4.46
N TYR A 352 -31.81 -15.69 4.64
CA TYR A 352 -32.31 -14.37 4.97
C TYR A 352 -32.82 -13.62 3.72
N ASP A 353 -34.14 -13.43 3.62
CA ASP A 353 -34.78 -12.55 2.63
C ASP A 353 -34.38 -11.06 2.83
N LYS A 354 -34.19 -10.65 4.10
CA LYS A 354 -33.67 -9.35 4.52
C LYS A 354 -32.37 -9.56 5.27
N LEU A 355 -31.28 -8.97 4.80
CA LEU A 355 -29.95 -9.21 5.39
C LEU A 355 -29.88 -8.66 6.80
N PRO A 356 -29.66 -9.50 7.81
CA PRO A 356 -29.43 -9.01 9.16
C PRO A 356 -28.15 -8.18 9.18
N LEU A 357 -28.22 -7.07 9.92
CA LEU A 357 -27.05 -6.35 10.37
C LEU A 357 -26.45 -7.12 11.55
N PHE A 358 -25.20 -7.56 11.47
CA PHE A 358 -24.58 -8.29 12.57
C PHE A 358 -23.78 -7.34 13.45
N ILE A 359 -24.03 -7.38 14.76
CA ILE A 359 -23.30 -6.57 15.75
C ILE A 359 -22.73 -7.52 16.79
N GLU A 360 -21.42 -7.42 17.05
CA GLU A 360 -20.82 -8.16 18.14
C GLU A 360 -21.26 -7.57 19.48
N LYS A 361 -21.61 -8.42 20.44
CA LYS A 361 -22.12 -8.01 21.75
C LYS A 361 -21.21 -7.02 22.49
N THR A 362 -19.89 -7.19 22.36
CA THR A 362 -18.85 -6.31 22.93
C THR A 362 -18.84 -4.91 22.30
N HIS A 363 -19.36 -4.78 21.08
CA HIS A 363 -19.43 -3.54 20.31
C HIS A 363 -20.84 -2.94 20.28
N LEU A 364 -21.79 -3.55 20.99
CA LEU A 364 -23.15 -3.05 21.10
C LEU A 364 -23.20 -1.84 22.04
N LYS A 365 -23.49 -0.66 21.48
CA LYS A 365 -23.62 0.60 22.23
C LYS A 365 -25.07 1.06 22.42
N LEU A 366 -26.01 0.37 21.77
CA LEU A 366 -27.43 0.70 21.72
C LEU A 366 -28.24 -0.41 22.40
N ASP A 367 -29.30 -0.02 23.10
CA ASP A 367 -30.29 -0.98 23.57
C ASP A 367 -31.22 -1.37 22.41
N LEU A 368 -30.96 -2.55 21.82
CA LEU A 368 -31.70 -3.01 20.63
C LEU A 368 -33.14 -3.43 20.94
N ASN A 369 -33.47 -3.73 22.20
CA ASN A 369 -34.79 -4.23 22.58
C ASN A 369 -35.89 -3.17 22.40
N ASN A 370 -35.51 -1.90 22.30
CA ASN A 370 -36.41 -0.75 22.18
C ASN A 370 -36.33 -0.05 20.80
N LEU A 371 -35.62 -0.63 19.82
CA LEU A 371 -35.47 0.00 18.50
C LEU A 371 -36.65 -0.30 17.59
N ASN A 372 -37.52 0.69 17.41
CA ASN A 372 -38.55 0.67 16.36
C ASN A 372 -37.96 1.14 15.03
N LEU A 373 -37.28 0.23 14.32
CA LEU A 373 -36.71 0.51 13.01
C LEU A 373 -37.81 0.73 11.95
N ALA A 374 -37.47 1.47 10.89
CA ALA A 374 -38.39 1.78 9.80
C ALA A 374 -38.86 0.51 9.07
N GLN A 375 -40.17 0.37 8.81
CA GLN A 375 -40.68 -0.75 8.02
C GLN A 375 -40.20 -0.69 6.56
N THR A 376 -40.12 0.51 6.02
CA THR A 376 -39.57 0.82 4.69
C THR A 376 -38.24 1.57 4.84
N PRO A 377 -37.14 1.11 4.24
CA PRO A 377 -35.87 1.82 4.29
C PRO A 377 -35.97 3.17 3.55
N PRO A 378 -35.22 4.21 4.00
CA PRO A 378 -35.14 5.45 3.27
C PRO A 378 -34.47 5.26 1.90
N THR A 379 -34.70 6.17 0.98
CA THR A 379 -33.92 6.22 -0.26
C THR A 379 -32.58 6.86 0.02
N ILE A 380 -31.51 6.18 -0.38
CA ILE A 380 -30.14 6.66 -0.21
C ILE A 380 -29.59 7.00 -1.59
N THR A 381 -29.03 8.20 -1.73
CA THR A 381 -28.11 8.49 -2.84
C THR A 381 -26.75 8.83 -2.26
N PHE A 382 -25.67 8.15 -2.68
CA PHE A 382 -24.33 8.46 -2.18
C PHE A 382 -23.34 8.79 -3.30
N ARG A 383 -22.31 9.59 -2.98
CA ARG A 383 -21.13 9.80 -3.84
C ARG A 383 -19.84 9.82 -3.02
N LYS A 384 -18.76 9.35 -3.62
CA LYS A 384 -17.41 9.50 -3.10
C LYS A 384 -16.81 10.82 -3.55
N ILE A 385 -16.36 11.63 -2.60
CA ILE A 385 -15.65 12.88 -2.89
C ILE A 385 -14.15 12.61 -2.97
N ASN A 386 -13.61 11.85 -2.02
CA ASN A 386 -12.22 11.37 -2.02
C ASN A 386 -12.11 10.13 -1.12
N PRO A 387 -10.94 9.49 -0.97
CA PRO A 387 -10.78 8.31 -0.11
C PRO A 387 -11.22 8.50 1.35
N THR A 388 -11.29 9.74 1.82
CA THR A 388 -11.59 10.09 3.22
C THR A 388 -12.93 10.80 3.41
N ARG A 389 -13.73 10.99 2.34
CA ARG A 389 -14.99 11.75 2.39
C ARG A 389 -16.02 11.20 1.42
N TYR A 390 -17.20 10.91 1.97
CA TYR A 390 -18.40 10.53 1.22
C TYR A 390 -19.56 11.44 1.61
N GLU A 391 -20.45 11.68 0.66
CA GLU A 391 -21.71 12.39 0.89
C GLU A 391 -22.88 11.47 0.61
N VAL A 392 -23.88 11.50 1.49
CA VAL A 392 -25.02 10.60 1.48
C VAL A 392 -26.29 11.45 1.64
N LYS A 393 -27.08 11.56 0.58
CA LYS A 393 -28.44 12.11 0.62
C LYS A 393 -29.38 11.04 1.12
N ILE A 394 -30.14 11.38 2.16
CA ILE A 394 -31.20 10.54 2.73
C ILE A 394 -32.52 11.19 2.39
N GLU A 395 -33.45 10.42 1.82
CA GLU A 395 -34.78 10.87 1.43
C GLU A 395 -35.84 9.93 2.02
N ASN A 396 -36.96 10.51 2.47
CA ASN A 396 -38.11 9.80 3.04
C ASN A 396 -37.76 8.94 4.27
N ALA A 397 -36.88 9.43 5.15
CA ALA A 397 -36.58 8.76 6.40
C ALA A 397 -37.68 9.02 7.45
N THR A 398 -38.63 8.10 7.55
CA THR A 398 -39.82 8.23 8.43
C THR A 398 -39.62 7.66 9.83
N ALA A 399 -38.63 6.78 10.01
CA ALA A 399 -38.31 6.12 11.26
C ALA A 399 -36.81 5.75 11.32
N PRO A 400 -36.29 5.37 12.50
CA PRO A 400 -34.87 5.05 12.66
C PRO A 400 -34.36 3.92 11.76
N PHE A 401 -33.10 4.01 11.37
CA PHE A 401 -32.42 3.02 10.51
C PHE A 401 -30.92 2.99 10.78
N PHE A 402 -30.24 1.93 10.33
CA PHE A 402 -28.77 1.88 10.31
C PHE A 402 -28.24 2.28 8.93
N LEU A 403 -27.37 3.27 8.88
CA LEU A 403 -26.57 3.58 7.69
C LEU A 403 -25.28 2.75 7.73
N VAL A 404 -25.17 1.77 6.85
CA VAL A 404 -23.98 0.91 6.73
C VAL A 404 -23.02 1.49 5.69
N PHE A 405 -21.74 1.49 6.03
CA PHE A 405 -20.63 1.90 5.19
C PHE A 405 -19.61 0.77 5.14
N SER A 406 -19.57 0.06 4.00
CA SER A 406 -18.77 -1.14 3.73
C SER A 406 -17.27 -0.85 3.54
N GLU A 407 -16.72 -0.05 4.45
CA GLU A 407 -15.31 0.30 4.59
C GLU A 407 -14.82 -0.20 5.96
N SER A 408 -13.53 -0.51 6.07
CA SER A 408 -12.95 -1.00 7.34
C SER A 408 -13.28 -0.08 8.51
N TYR A 409 -13.78 -0.66 9.59
CA TYR A 409 -14.20 0.04 10.79
C TYR A 409 -13.03 0.78 11.39
N HIS A 410 -13.28 2.04 11.72
CA HIS A 410 -12.32 2.82 12.48
C HIS A 410 -13.05 3.88 13.29
N PRO A 411 -12.77 4.05 14.59
CA PRO A 411 -13.47 5.00 15.45
C PRO A 411 -13.25 6.47 15.03
N LYS A 412 -12.33 6.76 14.09
CA LYS A 412 -12.13 8.10 13.54
C LYS A 412 -12.88 8.37 12.23
N TRP A 413 -13.62 7.41 11.69
CA TRP A 413 -14.70 7.72 10.76
C TRP A 413 -15.83 8.40 11.53
N LYS A 414 -16.27 9.56 11.04
CA LYS A 414 -17.29 10.40 11.68
C LYS A 414 -18.40 10.72 10.69
N ALA A 415 -19.63 10.80 11.17
CA ALA A 415 -20.79 11.22 10.40
C ALA A 415 -21.21 12.62 10.85
N TYR A 416 -21.42 13.53 9.90
CA TYR A 416 -21.85 14.90 10.15
C TYR A 416 -23.17 15.14 9.43
N ILE A 417 -24.21 15.55 10.16
CA ILE A 417 -25.48 15.93 9.56
C ILE A 417 -25.37 17.37 9.06
N LYS A 418 -25.67 17.58 7.77
CA LYS A 418 -25.95 18.90 7.23
C LYS A 418 -27.46 19.03 7.10
N THR A 419 -28.05 19.83 7.99
CA THR A 419 -29.47 20.22 7.97
C THR A 419 -29.72 21.48 7.13
N GLU A 420 -28.72 21.98 6.39
CA GLU A 420 -28.88 23.20 5.61
C GLU A 420 -29.97 23.05 4.53
N ASN A 421 -31.14 23.62 4.83
CA ASN A 421 -32.20 24.03 3.91
C ASN A 421 -31.64 25.05 2.90
N ARG A 422 -30.91 24.61 1.87
CA ARG A 422 -30.62 25.49 0.73
C ARG A 422 -31.33 25.14 -0.57
N ASN A 423 -31.89 23.94 -0.71
CA ASN A 423 -32.45 23.49 -2.01
C ASN A 423 -33.78 22.70 -1.91
N TRP A 424 -34.54 22.81 -0.82
CA TRP A 424 -35.77 22.00 -0.65
C TRP A 424 -37.05 22.80 -0.36
N GLU A 425 -36.98 24.13 -0.26
CA GLU A 425 -38.19 24.96 -0.10
C GLU A 425 -38.84 25.22 -1.47
N MET A 426 -39.97 24.58 -1.72
CA MET A 426 -40.95 25.07 -2.69
C MET A 426 -41.61 26.32 -2.10
N GLY A 427 -41.30 27.49 -2.66
CA GLY A 427 -41.95 28.73 -2.23
C GLY A 427 -41.48 29.95 -3.02
N ASN A 428 -42.28 30.32 -4.02
CA ASN A 428 -42.41 31.64 -4.67
C ASN A 428 -41.28 32.67 -4.52
N GLY A 429 -40.53 32.87 -5.61
CA GLY A 429 -39.93 34.17 -5.92
C GLY A 429 -38.40 34.24 -5.83
N ARG A 430 -37.77 34.22 -7.01
CA ARG A 430 -36.44 34.80 -7.31
C ARG A 430 -35.27 34.37 -6.41
N GLN A 431 -34.83 33.13 -6.57
CA GLN A 431 -33.45 32.82 -6.95
C GLN A 431 -33.42 31.38 -7.47
N LYS A 432 -33.17 31.21 -8.78
CA LYS A 432 -32.93 29.91 -9.41
C LYS A 432 -31.53 29.47 -8.98
N ILE A 433 -31.40 28.90 -7.79
CA ILE A 433 -30.21 28.13 -7.41
C ILE A 433 -30.42 26.77 -8.07
N GLU A 434 -29.53 26.41 -8.99
CA GLU A 434 -29.53 25.09 -9.60
C GLU A 434 -29.48 24.04 -8.47
N ASN A 435 -30.56 23.28 -8.31
CA ASN A 435 -30.53 22.04 -7.55
C ASN A 435 -29.33 21.24 -8.09
N GLU A 436 -28.26 21.06 -7.30
CA GLU A 436 -27.13 20.20 -7.67
C GLU A 436 -27.67 18.78 -7.89
N LYS A 437 -28.09 18.51 -9.13
CA LYS A 437 -28.64 17.23 -9.55
C LYS A 437 -27.46 16.30 -9.67
N TRP A 438 -27.37 15.37 -8.73
CA TRP A 438 -26.33 14.35 -8.75
C TRP A 438 -26.56 13.42 -9.95
N GLU A 439 -25.58 13.33 -10.85
CA GLU A 439 -25.60 12.39 -11.99
C GLU A 439 -25.57 10.96 -11.43
N ILE A 440 -26.66 10.21 -11.59
CA ILE A 440 -26.75 8.82 -11.13
C ILE A 440 -26.01 7.92 -12.11
N ILE A 441 -25.08 7.12 -11.60
CA ILE A 441 -24.22 6.21 -12.39
C ILE A 441 -24.53 4.73 -12.14
N ALA A 442 -25.21 4.40 -11.04
CA ALA A 442 -25.73 3.07 -10.77
C ALA A 442 -26.94 3.12 -9.82
N GLU A 443 -27.83 2.14 -9.93
CA GLU A 443 -29.00 1.99 -9.07
C GLU A 443 -29.09 0.57 -8.52
N TYR A 444 -29.52 0.45 -7.27
CA TYR A 444 -29.67 -0.79 -6.52
C TYR A 444 -31.09 -0.86 -5.94
N PRO A 445 -32.11 -1.18 -6.76
CA PRO A 445 -33.52 -1.02 -6.39
C PRO A 445 -33.92 -1.83 -5.15
N LYS A 446 -33.40 -3.05 -5.00
CA LYS A 446 -33.70 -3.97 -3.89
C LYS A 446 -33.36 -3.39 -2.50
N VAL A 447 -32.42 -2.45 -2.44
CA VAL A 447 -31.99 -1.79 -1.20
C VAL A 447 -32.29 -0.29 -1.21
N HIS A 448 -33.03 0.22 -2.20
CA HIS A 448 -33.38 1.63 -2.35
C HIS A 448 -32.16 2.57 -2.37
N VAL A 449 -31.07 2.14 -2.99
CA VAL A 449 -29.82 2.91 -3.07
C VAL A 449 -29.56 3.34 -4.51
N LYS A 450 -29.10 4.58 -4.67
CA LYS A 450 -28.55 5.14 -5.89
C LYS A 450 -27.12 5.58 -5.63
N GLU A 451 -26.28 5.43 -6.64
CA GLU A 451 -24.90 5.85 -6.60
C GLU A 451 -24.69 6.95 -7.62
N ALA A 452 -24.25 8.10 -7.12
CA ALA A 452 -23.98 9.28 -7.90
C ALA A 452 -22.50 9.36 -8.29
N ARG A 453 -22.26 10.05 -9.40
CA ARG A 453 -20.92 10.30 -9.94
C ARG A 453 -19.98 10.80 -8.85
N HIS A 454 -18.79 10.20 -8.83
CA HIS A 454 -17.76 10.51 -7.87
C HIS A 454 -16.86 11.65 -8.34
N ASP A 455 -16.40 12.46 -7.40
CA ASP A 455 -15.46 13.56 -7.64
C ASP A 455 -14.01 13.09 -7.35
N TRP A 456 -13.63 11.96 -7.95
CA TRP A 456 -12.39 11.23 -7.62
C TRP A 456 -11.13 12.13 -7.70
N TYR A 457 -10.35 12.18 -6.59
CA TYR A 457 -9.17 13.02 -6.30
C TYR A 457 -9.39 14.51 -5.96
N LYS A 458 -10.58 14.91 -5.49
CA LYS A 458 -10.74 16.28 -4.98
C LYS A 458 -9.88 16.52 -3.73
N PHE A 459 -8.86 17.38 -3.87
CA PHE A 459 -8.10 17.92 -2.73
C PHE A 459 -8.97 18.96 -2.01
N THR A 460 -9.25 18.72 -0.73
CA THR A 460 -10.25 19.47 0.05
C THR A 460 -9.65 20.07 1.32
N PRO A 461 -8.70 21.03 1.22
CA PRO A 461 -8.05 21.62 2.41
C PRO A 461 -9.04 22.34 3.34
N GLN A 462 -10.21 22.75 2.83
CA GLN A 462 -11.28 23.37 3.63
C GLN A 462 -11.88 22.38 4.65
N ASP A 463 -11.68 21.08 4.48
CA ASP A 463 -12.13 20.04 5.41
C ASP A 463 -11.40 20.11 6.76
N ILE A 464 -10.41 21.00 6.93
CA ILE A 464 -9.87 21.35 8.25
C ILE A 464 -10.96 21.80 9.24
N LYS A 465 -12.09 22.32 8.73
CA LYS A 465 -13.27 22.67 9.55
C LYS A 465 -13.82 21.52 10.38
N TYR A 466 -13.66 20.27 9.94
CA TYR A 466 -14.13 19.08 10.68
C TYR A 466 -13.36 18.83 11.99
N LEU A 467 -12.27 19.55 12.25
CA LEU A 467 -11.66 19.61 13.60
C LEU A 467 -12.59 20.26 14.63
N PHE A 468 -13.49 21.13 14.18
CA PHE A 468 -14.34 21.97 15.04
C PHE A 468 -15.83 21.65 14.91
N GLU A 469 -16.25 21.00 13.81
CA GLU A 469 -17.63 20.55 13.66
C GLU A 469 -17.97 19.39 14.62
N LYS A 470 -19.20 19.38 15.12
CA LYS A 470 -19.70 18.31 16.01
C LYS A 470 -20.23 17.14 15.14
N PRO A 471 -19.63 15.95 15.21
CA PRO A 471 -20.18 14.77 14.55
C PRO A 471 -21.39 14.22 15.32
N LEU A 472 -22.08 13.25 14.71
CA LEU A 472 -23.06 12.42 15.42
C LEU A 472 -22.41 11.76 16.66
N PRO A 473 -23.18 11.53 17.74
CA PRO A 473 -22.65 10.95 18.97
C PRO A 473 -22.00 9.57 18.75
N GLU A 474 -20.91 9.28 19.45
CA GLU A 474 -20.20 7.99 19.36
C GLU A 474 -21.05 6.77 19.70
N LYS A 475 -22.13 6.95 20.49
CA LYS A 475 -23.11 5.90 20.78
C LYS A 475 -23.86 5.41 19.55
N SER A 476 -23.94 6.24 18.49
CA SER A 476 -24.57 5.87 17.22
C SER A 476 -23.67 5.05 16.31
N HIS A 477 -22.34 5.06 16.52
CA HIS A 477 -21.36 4.43 15.63
C HIS A 477 -20.94 3.05 16.14
N SER A 478 -21.17 2.02 15.33
CA SER A 478 -20.89 0.62 15.66
C SER A 478 -20.08 -0.09 14.58
N LEU A 479 -19.28 -1.07 15.01
CA LEU A 479 -18.69 -2.09 14.14
C LEU A 479 -19.80 -3.09 13.78
N VAL A 480 -19.99 -3.34 12.49
CA VAL A 480 -21.00 -4.28 11.99
C VAL A 480 -20.42 -5.24 10.97
N ASN A 481 -21.06 -6.41 10.80
CA ASN A 481 -20.69 -7.42 9.80
C ASN A 481 -19.22 -7.88 9.91
N GLY A 482 -18.65 -7.82 11.11
CA GLY A 482 -17.26 -8.19 11.39
C GLY A 482 -16.20 -7.17 10.97
N TYR A 483 -16.51 -6.20 10.10
CA TYR A 483 -15.50 -5.27 9.58
C TYR A 483 -15.98 -3.85 9.27
N ALA A 484 -17.28 -3.62 9.05
CA ALA A 484 -17.80 -2.40 8.45
C ALA A 484 -18.20 -1.34 9.49
N ASN A 485 -18.33 -0.10 9.06
CA ASN A 485 -18.89 0.98 9.89
C ASN A 485 -20.41 1.01 9.74
N ALA A 486 -21.14 1.29 10.83
CA ALA A 486 -22.53 1.71 10.73
C ALA A 486 -22.89 2.81 11.73
N TRP A 487 -23.83 3.67 11.34
CA TRP A 487 -24.43 4.68 12.22
C TRP A 487 -25.92 4.43 12.39
N TYR A 488 -26.40 4.40 13.64
CA TYR A 488 -27.82 4.48 13.95
C TYR A 488 -28.31 5.92 13.76
N ILE A 489 -29.29 6.11 12.89
CA ILE A 489 -29.85 7.41 12.52
C ILE A 489 -31.31 7.44 12.95
N ASP A 490 -31.67 8.44 13.77
CA ASP A 490 -33.06 8.73 14.12
C ASP A 490 -33.49 10.07 13.49
N PRO A 491 -34.36 10.03 12.45
CA PRO A 491 -34.89 11.24 11.82
C PRO A 491 -35.63 12.16 12.78
N LYS A 492 -36.20 11.64 13.88
CA LYS A 492 -36.89 12.45 14.91
C LYS A 492 -35.91 13.29 15.71
N GLU A 493 -34.72 12.75 16.03
CA GLU A 493 -33.65 13.50 16.69
C GLU A 493 -33.06 14.58 15.76
N ILE A 494 -33.07 14.34 14.44
CA ILE A 494 -32.60 15.28 13.41
C ILE A 494 -33.64 16.38 13.12
N GLY A 495 -34.93 16.07 13.25
CA GLY A 495 -36.04 16.98 12.97
C GLY A 495 -36.39 17.12 11.48
N GLN A 496 -35.82 16.29 10.60
CA GLN A 496 -36.06 16.30 9.15
C GLN A 496 -36.08 14.87 8.59
N GLN A 497 -36.94 14.62 7.59
CA GLN A 497 -36.98 13.33 6.87
C GLN A 497 -36.02 13.28 5.68
N ASN A 498 -35.61 14.45 5.18
CA ASN A 498 -34.67 14.61 4.07
C ASN A 498 -33.47 15.42 4.57
N PHE A 499 -32.27 14.85 4.48
CA PHE A 499 -31.05 15.51 4.95
C PHE A 499 -29.82 14.89 4.26
N THR A 500 -28.66 15.54 4.42
CA THR A 500 -27.40 15.01 3.90
C THR A 500 -26.46 14.67 5.04
N ILE A 501 -25.88 13.47 5.00
CA ILE A 501 -24.81 13.03 5.88
C ILE A 501 -23.48 13.14 5.14
N THR A 502 -22.48 13.73 5.78
CA THR A 502 -21.09 13.60 5.34
C THR A 502 -20.39 12.56 6.20
N LEU A 503 -19.91 11.47 5.59
CA LEU A 503 -19.02 10.51 6.24
C LEU A 503 -17.58 10.95 5.98
N TYR A 504 -16.82 11.20 7.04
CA TYR A 504 -15.49 11.80 6.94
C TYR A 504 -14.47 11.13 7.87
N PHE A 505 -13.28 10.84 7.33
CA PHE A 505 -12.18 10.30 8.11
C PHE A 505 -11.43 11.45 8.78
N TRP A 506 -11.82 11.76 10.02
CA TRP A 506 -11.34 12.91 10.79
C TRP A 506 -9.81 13.16 10.80
N PRO A 507 -8.93 12.13 10.84
CA PRO A 507 -7.48 12.33 10.82
C PRO A 507 -6.98 13.05 9.56
N GLN A 508 -7.73 13.01 8.46
CA GLN A 508 -7.41 13.77 7.25
C GLN A 508 -7.31 15.28 7.50
N SER A 509 -8.09 15.83 8.44
CA SER A 509 -7.99 17.25 8.79
C SER A 509 -6.69 17.58 9.53
N LEU A 510 -6.16 16.66 10.34
CA LEU A 510 -4.85 16.82 10.97
C LEU A 510 -3.73 16.78 9.93
N PHE A 511 -3.86 15.91 8.91
CA PHE A 511 -2.92 15.90 7.79
C PHE A 511 -2.92 17.23 7.04
N TYR A 512 -4.10 17.79 6.72
CA TYR A 512 -4.19 19.10 6.08
C TYR A 512 -3.59 20.23 6.93
N LEU A 513 -3.85 20.24 8.24
CA LEU A 513 -3.22 21.21 9.16
C LEU A 513 -1.69 21.05 9.19
N GLY A 514 -1.19 19.82 9.26
CA GLY A 514 0.25 19.54 9.25
C GLY A 514 0.91 19.94 7.93
N LEU A 515 0.24 19.72 6.80
CA LEU A 515 0.70 20.15 5.47
C LEU A 515 0.79 21.68 5.40
N PHE A 516 -0.22 22.39 5.91
CA PHE A 516 -0.21 23.85 5.97
C PHE A 516 0.95 24.38 6.82
N ILE A 517 1.13 23.85 8.03
CA ILE A 517 2.23 24.25 8.94
C ILE A 517 3.58 23.99 8.26
N SER A 518 3.78 22.80 7.70
CA SER A 518 5.04 22.42 7.05
C SER A 518 5.36 23.32 5.85
N GLY A 519 4.36 23.62 5.03
CA GLY A 519 4.49 24.55 3.91
C GLY A 519 4.85 25.96 4.37
N ALA A 520 4.16 26.48 5.40
CA ALA A 520 4.46 27.79 5.97
C ALA A 520 5.88 27.86 6.55
N THR A 521 6.32 26.82 7.26
CA THR A 521 7.69 26.74 7.80
C THR A 521 8.73 26.72 6.68
N LEU A 522 8.54 25.90 5.65
CA LEU A 522 9.47 25.82 4.52
C LEU A 522 9.59 27.17 3.80
N LEU A 523 8.47 27.82 3.52
CA LEU A 523 8.46 29.16 2.91
C LEU A 523 9.13 30.20 3.82
N GLY A 524 8.92 30.11 5.13
CA GLY A 524 9.62 30.93 6.12
C GLY A 524 11.14 30.73 6.08
N CYS A 525 11.61 29.48 6.01
CA CYS A 525 13.04 29.16 5.89
C CYS A 525 13.66 29.67 4.59
N ILE A 526 12.97 29.47 3.46
CA ILE A 526 13.42 29.97 2.15
C ILE A 526 13.47 31.50 2.16
N GLY A 527 12.42 32.15 2.68
CA GLY A 527 12.37 33.60 2.83
C GLY A 527 13.50 34.13 3.70
N TYR A 528 13.79 33.46 4.82
CA TYR A 528 14.90 33.79 5.70
C TYR A 528 16.25 33.64 4.99
N LEU A 529 16.49 32.53 4.28
CA LEU A 529 17.72 32.31 3.53
C LEU A 529 17.91 33.35 2.42
N GLY A 530 16.85 33.67 1.68
CA GLY A 530 16.84 34.72 0.67
C GLY A 530 17.17 36.09 1.26
N TYR A 531 16.58 36.42 2.42
CA TYR A 531 16.89 37.64 3.16
C TYR A 531 18.35 37.66 3.64
N ALA A 532 18.85 36.59 4.24
CA ALA A 532 20.24 36.50 4.71
C ALA A 532 21.26 36.61 3.57
N TRP A 533 20.98 35.98 2.43
CA TRP A 533 21.79 36.08 1.22
C TRP A 533 21.82 37.52 0.70
N ARG A 534 20.65 38.17 0.57
CA ARG A 534 20.56 39.58 0.16
C ARG A 534 21.36 40.47 1.12
N LYS A 535 21.19 40.33 2.43
CA LYS A 535 21.93 41.11 3.44
C LYS A 535 23.45 40.94 3.35
N ARG A 536 23.95 39.73 3.03
CA ARG A 536 25.38 39.48 2.79
C ARG A 536 25.87 40.09 1.49
N SER A 537 25.05 40.10 0.44
CA SER A 537 25.37 40.76 -0.84
C SER A 537 25.49 42.29 -0.68
N PHE A 538 24.61 42.91 0.12
CA PHE A 538 24.67 44.35 0.42
C PHE A 538 25.82 44.77 1.35
N LYS A 539 26.38 43.86 2.16
CA LYS A 539 27.58 44.12 2.98
C LYS A 539 28.90 43.93 2.21
N LYS A 540 28.86 43.38 1.00
CA LYS A 540 30.03 43.15 0.13
C LYS A 540 30.17 44.20 -0.98
N LYS A 541 29.17 45.05 -1.17
CA LYS A 541 29.28 46.34 -1.86
C LYS A 541 29.51 47.40 -0.80
#